data_AF-A0A961WY01-F1
#
_entry.id   AF-A0A961WY01-F1
#
_cell.length_a   1.000
_cell.length_b   1.000
_cell.length_c   1.000
_cell.angle_alpha   90.00
_cell.angle_beta   90.00
_cell.angle_gamma   90.00
#
_symmetry.space_group_name_H-M   'P 1'
#
loop_
_entity.id
_entity.type
_entity.pdbx_description
1 polymer ?
#
loop_
_entity_poly.entity_id
_entity_poly.type
_entity_poly.pdbx_seq_one_letter_code
_entity_poly.pdbx_strand_id
1 'polypeptide(L)' 'AIRHVRRDGMDNLKKAEKDGDIGQDEARALSDKVQKLTDDNIANVDSIIGQKEAEIMQV' A
#
# COMPACT_ATOMS: atom_id res chain seq x y z
N ALA A 1 -0.84 2.19 -10.32
CA ALA A 1 -0.85 0.78 -9.90
C ALA A 1 -0.97 0.62 -8.38
N ILE A 2 0.05 0.97 -7.58
CA ILE A 2 0.07 0.74 -6.11
C ILE A 2 -1.18 1.28 -5.39
N ARG A 3 -1.55 2.54 -5.64
CA ARG A 3 -2.74 3.16 -5.01
C ARG A 3 -4.06 2.47 -5.38
N HIS A 4 -4.14 1.83 -6.55
CA HIS A 4 -5.32 1.07 -6.97
C HIS A 4 -5.43 -0.23 -6.17
N VAL A 5 -4.33 -0.97 -6.06
CA VAL A 5 -4.27 -2.20 -5.25
C VAL A 5 -4.59 -1.91 -3.78
N ARG A 6 -4.10 -0.79 -3.23
CA ARG A 6 -4.48 -0.35 -1.88
C ARG A 6 -5.99 -0.16 -1.75
N ARG A 7 -6.62 0.52 -2.72
CA ARG A 7 -8.07 0.74 -2.73
C ARG A 7 -8.82 -0.59 -2.73
N ASP A 8 -8.46 -1.49 -3.65
CA ASP A 8 -9.10 -2.80 -3.77
C ASP A 8 -8.95 -3.62 -2.48
N GLY A 9 -7.75 -3.60 -1.87
CA GLY A 9 -7.49 -4.24 -0.59
C GLY A 9 -8.34 -3.68 0.56
N MET A 10 -8.46 -2.35 0.64
CA MET A 10 -9.29 -1.69 1.66
C MET A 10 -10.79 -1.96 1.46
N ASP A 11 -11.26 -1.98 0.22
CA ASP A 11 -12.65 -2.30 -0.11
C ASP A 11 -12.98 -3.76 0.25
N ASN A 12 -12.05 -4.69 0.02
CA ASN A 12 -12.19 -6.09 0.44
C ASN A 12 -12.23 -6.26 1.95
N LEU A 13 -11.35 -5.58 2.70
CA LEU A 13 -11.35 -5.63 4.18
C LEU A 13 -12.66 -5.10 4.75
N LYS A 14 -13.15 -3.97 4.22
CA LYS A 14 -14.42 -3.37 4.63
C LYS A 14 -15.61 -4.29 4.32
N LYS A 15 -15.55 -5.04 3.23
CA LYS A 15 -16.58 -6.04 2.90
C LYS A 15 -16.52 -7.23 3.86
N ALA A 16 -15.34 -7.80 4.10
CA ALA A 16 -15.16 -8.92 5.02
C ALA A 16 -15.62 -8.57 6.45
N GLU A 17 -15.35 -7.36 6.93
CA GLU A 17 -15.84 -6.88 8.24
C GLU A 17 -17.39 -6.84 8.28
N LYS A 18 -18.02 -6.36 7.21
CA LYS A 18 -19.49 -6.27 7.12
C LYS A 18 -20.16 -7.64 6.99
N ASP A 19 -19.54 -8.54 6.25
CA ASP A 19 -20.02 -9.91 6.04
C ASP A 19 -19.81 -10.77 7.30
N GLY A 20 -19.03 -10.28 8.28
CA GLY A 20 -18.76 -10.93 9.55
C GLY A 20 -17.62 -11.94 9.49
N ASP A 21 -16.88 -11.98 8.39
CA ASP A 21 -15.74 -12.88 8.16
C ASP A 21 -14.54 -12.53 9.04
N ILE A 22 -14.38 -11.24 9.38
CA ILE A 22 -13.36 -10.71 10.28
C ILE A 22 -13.96 -9.75 11.30
N GLY A 23 -13.39 -9.71 12.50
CA GLY A 23 -13.78 -8.76 13.54
C GLY A 23 -13.22 -7.35 13.31
N GLN A 24 -13.76 -6.36 14.02
CA GLN A 24 -13.33 -4.95 13.91
C GLN A 24 -11.83 -4.74 14.23
N ASP A 25 -11.32 -5.41 15.26
CA ASP A 25 -9.90 -5.28 15.65
C ASP A 25 -8.97 -5.89 14.59
N GLU A 26 -9.38 -7.00 13.99
CA GLU A 26 -8.65 -7.63 12.89
C GLU A 26 -8.68 -6.76 11.62
N ALA A 27 -9.85 -6.21 11.28
CA ALA A 27 -10.00 -5.29 10.15
C ALA A 27 -9.10 -4.06 10.28
N ARG A 28 -8.98 -3.50 11.49
CA ARG A 28 -8.04 -2.39 11.77
C ARG A 28 -6.58 -2.82 11.59
N ALA A 29 -6.17 -3.92 12.20
CA ALA A 29 -4.79 -4.41 12.10
C ALA A 29 -4.39 -4.74 10.65
N LEU A 30 -5.29 -5.33 9.87
CA LEU A 30 -5.06 -5.62 8.45
C LEU A 30 -4.99 -4.34 7.61
N SER A 31 -5.86 -3.35 7.90
CA SER A 31 -5.83 -2.05 7.23
C SER A 31 -4.50 -1.33 7.44
N ASP A 32 -4.00 -1.31 8.68
CA ASP A 32 -2.69 -0.72 9.02
C ASP A 32 -1.55 -1.42 8.27
N LYS A 33 -1.62 -2.75 8.15
CA LYS A 33 -0.64 -3.53 7.39
C LYS A 33 -0.68 -3.20 5.90
N VAL A 34 -1.86 -3.09 5.30
CA VAL A 34 -2.03 -2.70 3.89
C VAL A 34 -1.48 -1.29 3.65
N GLN A 35 -1.75 -0.36 4.56
CA GLN A 35 -1.26 1.00 4.47
C GLN A 35 0.27 1.05 4.55
N LYS A 36 0.87 0.37 5.54
CA LYS A 36 2.33 0.29 5.68
C LYS A 36 3.00 -0.28 4.44
N LEU A 37 2.49 -1.39 3.91
CA LEU A 37 3.02 -1.98 2.67
C LEU A 37 2.90 -1.02 1.49
N THR A 38 1.81 -0.23 1.41
CA THR A 38 1.65 0.77 0.36
C THR A 38 2.73 1.83 0.46
N ASP A 39 2.96 2.36 1.65
CA ASP A 39 3.92 3.44 1.90
C ASP A 39 5.35 2.97 1.62
N ASP A 40 5.73 1.78 2.08
CA ASP A 40 7.03 1.16 1.81
C ASP A 40 7.29 1.01 0.30
N ASN A 41 6.29 0.55 -0.46
CA ASN A 41 6.42 0.40 -1.91
C ASN A 41 6.49 1.73 -2.65
N ILE A 42 5.78 2.76 -2.19
CA ILE A 42 5.90 4.11 -2.75
C ILE A 42 7.31 4.65 -2.52
N ALA A 43 7.82 4.55 -1.29
CA ALA A 43 9.17 5.00 -0.95
C ALA A 43 10.25 4.28 -1.78
N ASN A 44 10.10 2.98 -2.01
CA ASN A 44 10.99 2.21 -2.87
C ASN A 44 10.98 2.72 -4.32
N VAL A 45 9.80 3.00 -4.88
CA VAL A 45 9.67 3.56 -6.23
C VAL A 45 10.33 4.95 -6.31
N ASP A 46 10.06 5.82 -5.34
CA ASP A 46 10.64 7.16 -5.30
C ASP A 46 12.19 7.09 -5.20
N SER A 47 12.72 6.15 -4.42
CA SER A 47 14.17 5.91 -4.33
C SER A 47 14.77 5.48 -5.67
N ILE A 48 14.13 4.53 -6.37
CA ILE A 48 14.60 4.06 -7.69
C ILE A 48 14.56 5.19 -8.72
N ILE A 49 13.50 6.01 -8.71
CA ILE A 49 13.39 7.17 -9.59
C ILE A 49 14.53 8.14 -9.32
N GLY A 50 14.76 8.52 -8.06
CA GLY A 50 15.83 9.45 -7.69
C GLY A 50 17.22 8.95 -8.05
N GLN A 51 17.49 7.65 -7.87
CA GLN A 51 18.74 7.03 -8.33
C GLN A 51 18.88 7.15 -9.85
N LYS A 52 17.81 6.87 -10.60
CA LYS A 52 17.86 6.91 -12.06
C LYS A 52 18.04 8.33 -12.60
N GLU A 53 17.40 9.32 -11.96
CA GLU A 53 17.58 10.73 -12.29
C GLU A 53 19.03 11.18 -12.06
N ALA A 54 19.65 10.77 -10.95
CA ALA A 54 21.05 11.08 -10.66
C ALA A 54 22.01 10.45 -11.67
N GLU A 55 21.78 9.19 -12.06
CA GLU A 55 22.56 8.52 -13.13
C GLU A 55 22.46 9.28 -14.47
N ILE A 56 21.27 9.77 -14.82
CA ILE A 56 21.05 10.52 -16.07
C ILE A 56 21.74 11.89 -16.03
N MET A 57 21.81 12.53 -14.86
CA MET A 57 22.42 13.85 -14.67
C MET A 57 23.95 13.81 -14.54
N GLN A 58 24.54 12.66 -14.21
CA GLN A 58 25.98 12.42 -14.33
C GLN A 58 26.35 12.17 -15.81
N VAL A 59 26.46 13.25 -16.58
CA VAL A 59 27.11 13.29 -17.90
C VAL A 59 28.40 14.09 -17.79
#